data_AF-G5SCR3-F1
#
_entry.id   AF-G5SCR3-F1
#
_cell.length_a   1.000
_cell.length_b   1.000
_cell.length_c   1.000
_cell.angle_alpha   90.00
_cell.angle_beta   90.00
_cell.angle_gamma   90.00
#
_symmetry.space_group_name_H-M   'P 1'
#
loop_
_entity.id
_entity.type
_entity.pdbx_description
1 polymer ?
#
loop_
_entity_poly.entity_id
_entity_poly.type
_entity_poly.pdbx_seq_one_letter_code
_entity_poly.pdbx_strand_id
1 'polypeptide(L)'
;RRGAQREQMKRPLLEERRAMHDIIASDTFDKAKAEAQITKMEAQRKANMLAHMETQNKIYNVLTPEQKKQYNANFEKRLTERPAQEGKMPAAAE
;
A
#
# COMPACT_ATOMS: atom_id res chain seq x y z
N ARG A 1 -21.11 12.29 0.52
CA ARG A 1 -20.39 11.49 1.54
C ARG A 1 -19.05 10.95 1.00
N ARG A 2 -18.03 11.81 0.81
CA ARG A 2 -16.65 11.41 0.43
C ARG A 2 -15.65 11.44 1.61
N GLY A 3 -16.10 11.92 2.78
CA GLY A 3 -15.27 12.02 3.99
C GLY A 3 -15.07 10.68 4.71
N ALA A 4 -16.12 9.87 4.85
CA ALA A 4 -16.07 8.63 5.65
C ALA A 4 -15.11 7.55 5.12
N GLN A 5 -14.93 7.44 3.79
CA GLN A 5 -13.95 6.51 3.22
C GLN A 5 -12.50 6.96 3.40
N ARG A 6 -12.25 8.28 3.48
CA ARG A 6 -10.93 8.83 3.84
C ARG A 6 -10.59 8.63 5.31
N GLU A 7 -11.61 8.49 6.15
CA GLU A 7 -11.45 8.27 7.59
C GLU A 7 -11.12 6.80 7.92
N GLN A 8 -11.66 5.86 7.12
CA GLN A 8 -11.32 4.44 7.21
C GLN A 8 -9.90 4.15 6.70
N MET A 9 -9.42 4.88 5.68
CA MET A 9 -8.01 4.87 5.32
C MET A 9 -7.25 5.86 6.21
N LYS A 10 -6.99 5.46 7.47
CA LYS A 10 -6.07 6.20 8.34
C LYS A 10 -4.76 6.40 7.59
N ARG A 11 -4.53 7.61 7.09
CA ARG A 11 -3.23 8.03 6.55
C ARG A 11 -2.17 7.68 7.60
N PRO A 12 -0.94 7.26 7.22
CA PRO A 12 0.13 7.05 8.18
C PRO A 12 0.15 8.22 9.15
N LEU A 13 0.06 7.90 10.44
CA LEU A 13 -0.13 8.89 11.49
C LEU A 13 0.99 9.95 11.34
N LEU A 14 0.68 11.23 11.55
CA LEU A 14 1.69 12.29 11.33
C LEU A 14 2.99 12.02 12.11
N GLU A 15 2.87 11.40 13.28
CA GLU A 15 3.97 10.91 14.10
C GLU A 15 4.82 9.84 13.40
N GLU A 16 4.20 8.89 12.69
CA GLU A 16 4.91 7.84 11.95
C GLU A 16 5.70 8.42 10.78
N ARG A 17 5.17 9.45 10.11
CA ARG A 17 5.89 10.15 9.05
C ARG A 17 7.10 10.92 9.57
N ARG A 18 6.97 11.53 10.75
CA ARG A 18 8.08 12.20 11.43
C ARG A 18 9.16 11.21 11.85
N ALA A 19 8.79 10.11 12.50
CA ALA A 19 9.74 9.06 12.89
C ALA A 19 10.53 8.50 11.68
N MET A 20 9.86 8.26 10.55
CA MET A 20 10.55 7.86 9.31
C MET A 20 11.48 8.96 8.77
N HIS A 21 11.04 10.22 8.80
CA HIS A 21 11.85 11.35 8.37
C HIS A 21 13.09 11.52 9.25
N ASP A 22 12.97 11.37 10.56
CA ASP A 22 14.08 11.51 11.52
C ASP A 22 15.15 10.43 11.31
N ILE A 23 14.74 9.21 10.92
CA ILE A 23 15.68 8.13 10.58
C ILE A 23 16.41 8.43 9.25
N ILE A 24 15.71 9.00 8.27
CA ILE A 24 16.27 9.31 6.94
C ILE A 24 17.19 10.55 6.99
N ALA A 25 16.84 11.55 7.80
CA ALA A 25 17.57 12.80 7.92
C ALA A 25 18.72 12.74 8.95
N SER A 26 19.01 11.57 9.52
CA SER A 26 20.13 11.34 10.44
C SER A 26 21.46 11.26 9.68
N ASP A 27 22.53 11.79 10.27
CA ASP A 27 23.89 11.74 9.71
C ASP A 27 24.41 10.30 9.53
N THR A 28 23.87 9.36 10.32
CA THR A 28 24.15 7.91 10.20
C THR A 28 22.85 7.10 10.21
N PHE A 29 22.81 6.01 9.45
CA PHE A 29 21.63 5.15 9.35
C PHE A 29 21.55 4.18 10.55
N ASP A 30 20.52 4.36 11.37
CA ASP A 30 20.20 3.48 12.50
C ASP A 30 19.22 2.38 12.04
N LYS A 31 19.79 1.25 11.61
CA LYS A 31 19.03 0.09 11.13
C LYS A 31 18.02 -0.43 12.18
N ALA A 32 18.39 -0.43 13.45
CA ALA A 32 17.52 -0.93 14.52
C ALA A 32 16.28 -0.04 14.71
N LYS A 33 16.43 1.29 14.64
CA LYS A 33 15.28 2.22 14.65
C LYS A 33 14.40 2.06 13.42
N ALA A 34 14.99 1.84 12.25
CA ALA A 34 14.24 1.58 11.01
C ALA A 34 13.38 0.32 11.13
N GLU A 35 13.97 -0.78 11.58
CA GLU A 35 13.26 -2.06 11.78
C GLU A 35 12.13 -1.93 12.80
N ALA A 36 12.38 -1.31 13.96
CA ALA A 36 11.36 -1.09 14.98
C ALA A 36 10.18 -0.27 14.46
N GLN A 37 10.44 0.77 13.66
CA GLN A 37 9.40 1.58 13.04
C GLN A 37 8.62 0.82 11.96
N ILE A 38 9.27 -0.07 11.21
CA ILE A 38 8.62 -0.95 10.22
C ILE A 38 7.70 -1.96 10.93
N THR A 39 8.18 -2.63 11.98
CA THR A 39 7.40 -3.59 12.78
C THR A 39 6.17 -2.92 13.39
N LYS A 40 6.31 -1.69 13.91
CA LYS A 40 5.17 -0.91 14.43
C LYS A 40 4.07 -0.70 13.38
N MET A 41 4.45 -0.53 12.11
CA MET A 41 3.50 -0.33 11.01
C MET A 41 2.95 -1.65 10.43
N GLU A 42 3.57 -2.78 10.69
CA GLU A 42 3.24 -4.05 10.04
C GLU A 42 1.79 -4.48 10.30
N ALA A 43 1.35 -4.43 11.55
CA ALA A 43 -0.01 -4.82 11.94
C ALA A 43 -1.07 -3.97 11.23
N GLN A 44 -0.87 -2.65 11.18
CA GLN A 44 -1.79 -1.74 10.50
C GLN A 44 -1.79 -1.96 8.98
N ARG A 45 -0.60 -2.19 8.38
CA ARG A 45 -0.48 -2.50 6.95
C ARG A 45 -1.21 -3.79 6.61
N LYS A 46 -1.02 -4.85 7.41
CA LYS A 46 -1.71 -6.14 7.24
C LYS A 46 -3.23 -5.97 7.29
N ALA A 47 -3.75 -5.28 8.31
CA ALA A 47 -5.19 -5.05 8.44
C ALA A 47 -5.76 -4.27 7.23
N ASN A 48 -5.05 -3.23 6.79
CA ASN A 48 -5.47 -2.44 5.63
C ASN A 48 -5.44 -3.25 4.33
N MET A 49 -4.40 -4.05 4.12
CA MET A 49 -4.28 -4.93 2.95
C MET A 49 -5.43 -5.94 2.91
N LEU A 50 -5.72 -6.58 4.05
CA LEU A 50 -6.79 -7.56 4.16
C LEU A 50 -8.15 -6.93 3.83
N ALA A 51 -8.48 -5.80 4.44
CA ALA A 51 -9.71 -5.06 4.15
C ALA A 51 -9.81 -4.62 2.68
N HIS A 52 -8.69 -4.23 2.07
CA HIS A 52 -8.65 -3.87 0.67
C HIS A 52 -8.92 -5.06 -0.25
N MET A 53 -8.26 -6.20 0.00
CA MET A 53 -8.47 -7.44 -0.77
C MET A 53 -9.90 -7.95 -0.67
N GLU A 54 -10.48 -7.95 0.53
CA GLU A 54 -11.89 -8.31 0.71
C GLU A 54 -12.83 -7.40 -0.08
N THR A 55 -12.57 -6.09 -0.06
CA THR A 55 -13.38 -5.12 -0.80
C THR A 55 -13.26 -5.33 -2.31
N GLN A 56 -12.04 -5.56 -2.82
CA GLN A 56 -11.82 -5.88 -4.23
C GLN A 56 -12.53 -7.17 -4.65
N ASN A 57 -12.48 -8.21 -3.83
CA ASN A 57 -13.19 -9.47 -4.10
C ASN A 57 -14.71 -9.27 -4.17
N LYS A 58 -15.28 -8.51 -3.24
CA LYS A 58 -16.71 -8.15 -3.25
C LYS A 58 -17.09 -7.40 -4.53
N ILE A 59 -16.26 -6.43 -4.96
CA ILE A 59 -16.46 -5.70 -6.22
C ILE A 59 -16.38 -6.66 -7.41
N TYR A 60 -15.40 -7.56 -7.45
CA TYR A 60 -15.25 -8.50 -8.55
C TYR A 60 -16.48 -9.42 -8.70
N ASN A 61 -17.06 -9.88 -7.59
CA ASN A 61 -18.19 -10.80 -7.62
C ASN A 61 -19.50 -10.16 -8.09
N VAL A 62 -19.66 -8.84 -8.02
CA VAL A 62 -20.84 -8.14 -8.57
C VAL A 62 -20.73 -7.84 -10.07
N LEU A 63 -19.56 -8.08 -10.69
CA LEU A 63 -19.34 -7.86 -12.12
C LEU A 63 -19.96 -8.97 -12.97
N THR A 64 -20.44 -8.59 -14.16
CA THR A 64 -20.84 -9.57 -15.20
C THR A 64 -19.62 -10.28 -15.79
N PRO A 65 -19.80 -11.43 -16.48
CA PRO A 65 -18.70 -12.15 -17.11
C PRO A 65 -17.88 -11.29 -18.09
N GLU A 66 -18.53 -10.45 -18.90
CA GLU A 66 -17.85 -9.55 -19.83
C GLU A 66 -17.01 -8.50 -19.07
N GLN A 67 -17.56 -7.94 -17.99
CA GLN A 67 -16.86 -6.98 -17.14
C GLN A 67 -15.66 -7.60 -16.41
N LYS A 68 -15.77 -8.87 -15.98
CA LYS A 68 -14.65 -9.62 -15.38
C LYS A 68 -13.51 -9.83 -16.38
N LYS A 69 -13.81 -10.16 -17.64
CA LYS A 69 -12.80 -10.24 -18.70
C LYS A 69 -12.06 -8.92 -18.88
N GLN A 70 -12.79 -7.81 -18.92
CA GLN A 70 -12.18 -6.48 -19.02
C GLN A 70 -11.36 -6.12 -17.78
N TYR A 71 -11.85 -6.42 -16.58
CA TYR A 71 -11.12 -6.20 -15.33
C TYR A 71 -9.77 -6.95 -15.33
N ASN A 72 -9.77 -8.23 -15.69
CA ASN A 72 -8.56 -9.05 -15.75
C ASN A 72 -7.59 -8.56 -16.85
N ALA A 73 -8.09 -8.21 -18.04
CA ALA A 73 -7.26 -7.64 -19.09
C ALA A 73 -6.60 -6.31 -18.66
N ASN A 74 -7.32 -5.46 -17.93
CA ASN A 74 -6.77 -4.22 -17.38
C ASN A 74 -5.72 -4.47 -16.29
N PHE A 75 -5.86 -5.55 -15.52
CA PHE A 75 -4.86 -5.97 -14.54
C PHE A 75 -3.55 -6.37 -15.23
N GLU A 76 -3.62 -7.26 -16.23
CA GLU A 76 -2.45 -7.68 -17.02
C GLU A 76 -1.78 -6.49 -17.73
N LYS A 77 -2.57 -5.60 -18.35
CA LYS A 77 -2.03 -4.37 -18.94
C LYS A 77 -1.31 -3.50 -17.92
N ARG A 78 -1.82 -3.37 -16.69
CA ARG A 78 -1.14 -2.60 -15.64
C ARG A 78 0.16 -3.25 -15.16
N LEU A 79 0.31 -4.57 -15.28
CA LEU A 79 1.57 -5.25 -14.98
C LEU A 79 2.61 -5.02 -16.08
N THR A 80 2.19 -4.90 -17.34
CA THR A 80 3.10 -4.80 -18.49
C THR A 80 3.38 -3.35 -18.94
N GLU A 81 2.39 -2.46 -18.86
CA GLU A 81 2.49 -1.07 -19.33
C GLU A 81 2.98 -0.08 -18.26
N ARG A 82 2.99 -0.49 -17.00
CA ARG A 82 3.55 0.32 -15.91
C ARG A 82 4.90 -0.29 -15.54
N PRO A 83 5.98 0.01 -16.28
CA PRO A 83 7.30 -0.21 -15.71
C PRO A 83 7.29 0.48 -14.35
N ALA A 84 7.74 -0.23 -13.31
CA ALA A 84 7.91 0.36 -12.00
C ALA A 84 8.54 1.73 -12.24
N GLN A 85 7.87 2.82 -11.84
CA GLN A 85 8.36 4.18 -12.12
C GLN A 85 9.83 4.19 -11.73
N GLU A 86 10.72 4.26 -12.71
CA GLU A 86 12.16 4.24 -12.49
C GLU A 86 12.44 5.38 -11.51
N GLY A 87 12.77 5.03 -10.26
CA GLY A 87 12.98 6.00 -9.17
C GLY A 87 11.96 6.02 -8.02
N LYS A 88 10.91 5.19 -7.97
CA LYS A 88 10.08 5.00 -6.76
C LYS A 88 10.02 3.53 -6.34
N MET A 89 11.03 3.10 -5.59
CA MET A 89 11.24 1.72 -5.15
C MET A 89 10.02 1.09 -4.45
N PRO A 90 9.57 -0.10 -4.87
CA PRO A 90 9.35 -1.21 -3.96
C PRO A 90 10.67 -1.96 -3.81
N ALA A 91 11.34 -1.84 -2.66
CA ALA A 91 12.41 -2.77 -2.32
C ALA A 91 11.74 -4.13 -2.04
N ALA A 92 11.80 -5.02 -3.02
CA ALA A 92 11.41 -6.41 -2.87
C ALA A 92 12.55 -7.16 -2.16
N ALA A 93 12.16 -7.83 -1.08
CA ALA A 93 12.73 -9.03 -0.47
C ALA A 93 14.14 -9.47 -0.92
N GLU A 94 15.06 -9.50 0.04
CA GLU A 94 16.07 -10.55 0.17
C GLU A 94 15.62 -11.51 1.27
#